data_AF-A0A959UM19-F1
#
_entry.id   AF-A0A959UM19-F1
#
_cell.length_a   1.000
_cell.length_b   1.000
_cell.length_c   1.000
_cell.angle_alpha   90.00
_cell.angle_beta   90.00
_cell.angle_gamma   90.00
#
_symmetry.space_group_name_H-M   'P 1'
#
loop_
_entity.id
_entity.type
_entity.pdbx_description
1 polymer ?
#
loop_
_entity_poly.entity_id
_entity_poly.type
_entity_poly.pdbx_seq_one_letter_code
_entity_poly.pdbx_strand_id
1 'polypeptide(L)'
;MMKRLLFLIGFFIAFALHAQQEQKIDPNGYNIFYYENGEVSSEGTMRNGQPDGYWKTYYENGIIKSEGNRKDFKLDSVWTFYSDSGQVAVKITYENGKKNGLRTTYHEEEITKENFADDIKQGYTYIYYPDGALKKEIYFEDGLESGIGREYAKSDGRVIKLIYYKKGYIEDIEVINRIDAAGMKQGKWKYFYDNRQVKLEGEFKNDLKHGYFKEYSKDGSLLSTSKYIDGVLQEDVAELAKLDIKREYYPNGKVKTVASYKDETPEGIRREYSPEGDVVAGYIFKNGTMIGEGIINDEGIKDGPWKEYYPNGAIKSEGTYNNGNRTGQWKFYHPNGQLEQIGSYNKNGKEDGQWTWYYATGDLLREESYFNGMIDGHSVEYDKNGEVISEGDYIEDLRQGTWVFNYGDHKSEGEYFSGMRNGKWRTWYNNGNLSFEGEFIEDNPNGRHTWFWDNGNVKTEGKYIMGLKDGEWIKYNYDGTPFISIFYENGTEKKYDGIKVITPDDEEDL
;
A
#
# COMPACT_ATOMS: atom_id res chain seq x y z
N MET A 1 -15.45 52.65 -52.59
CA MET A 1 -15.41 52.55 -51.12
C MET A 1 -16.34 51.43 -50.68
N MET A 2 -15.82 50.47 -49.92
CA MET A 2 -16.53 49.21 -49.61
C MET A 2 -17.10 49.30 -48.19
N LYS A 3 -18.43 49.14 -48.03
CA LYS A 3 -19.06 49.10 -46.70
C LYS A 3 -18.67 47.79 -46.00
N ARG A 4 -18.10 47.85 -44.80
CA ARG A 4 -17.95 46.67 -43.93
C ARG A 4 -19.16 46.57 -43.01
N LEU A 5 -19.81 45.42 -43.06
CA LEU A 5 -20.88 45.00 -42.17
C LEU A 5 -20.24 44.33 -40.95
N LEU A 6 -20.56 44.78 -39.74
CA LEU A 6 -20.12 44.14 -38.50
C LEU A 6 -21.30 43.37 -37.91
N PHE A 7 -21.23 42.04 -37.98
CA PHE A 7 -22.13 41.15 -37.25
C PHE A 7 -21.65 41.06 -35.79
N LEU A 8 -22.49 41.47 -34.84
CA LEU A 8 -22.33 41.09 -33.44
C LEU A 8 -23.12 39.80 -33.20
N ILE A 9 -22.43 38.73 -32.85
CA ILE A 9 -23.04 37.48 -32.39
C ILE A 9 -23.13 37.58 -30.86
N GLY A 10 -24.35 37.73 -30.33
CA GLY A 10 -24.62 37.66 -28.90
C GLY A 10 -24.63 36.21 -28.43
N PHE A 11 -23.66 35.83 -27.60
CA PHE A 11 -23.59 34.50 -26.99
C PHE A 11 -24.31 34.56 -25.63
N PHE A 12 -25.57 34.12 -25.57
CA PHE A 12 -26.29 33.97 -24.31
C PHE A 12 -25.88 32.65 -23.64
N ILE A 13 -25.01 32.73 -22.62
CA ILE A 13 -24.80 31.62 -21.68
C ILE A 13 -25.81 31.80 -20.55
N ALA A 14 -26.83 30.96 -20.53
CA ALA A 14 -27.77 30.92 -19.41
C ALA A 14 -27.10 30.23 -18.21
N PHE A 15 -26.71 31.02 -17.21
CA PHE A 15 -26.41 30.48 -15.89
C PHE A 15 -27.72 30.03 -15.25
N ALA A 16 -27.86 28.72 -15.04
CA ALA A 16 -28.94 28.16 -14.24
C ALA A 16 -28.64 28.44 -12.76
N LEU A 17 -29.11 29.60 -12.29
CA LEU A 17 -29.20 29.91 -10.86
C LEU A 17 -30.10 28.86 -10.20
N HIS A 18 -29.49 27.86 -9.56
CA HIS A 18 -30.20 27.03 -8.61
C HIS A 18 -30.35 27.86 -7.33
N ALA A 19 -31.57 28.29 -7.04
CA ALA A 19 -31.90 28.84 -5.73
C ALA A 19 -31.64 27.75 -4.69
N GLN A 20 -30.55 27.90 -3.92
CA GLN A 20 -30.16 26.96 -2.89
C GLN A 20 -31.14 27.10 -1.73
N GLN A 21 -32.18 26.25 -1.72
CA GLN A 21 -33.21 26.26 -0.69
C GLN A 21 -32.55 26.06 0.69
N GLU A 22 -32.84 26.97 1.62
CA GLU A 22 -32.14 27.03 2.91
C GLU A 22 -32.26 25.71 3.68
N GLN A 23 -31.15 24.99 3.76
CA GLN A 23 -31.17 23.65 4.32
C GLN A 23 -31.11 23.70 5.85
N LYS A 24 -32.26 23.48 6.49
CA LYS A 24 -32.33 23.31 7.93
C LYS A 24 -31.73 21.97 8.36
N ILE A 25 -30.64 22.01 9.13
CA ILE A 25 -30.00 20.80 9.70
C ILE A 25 -30.93 20.16 10.75
N ASP A 26 -31.18 18.86 10.62
CA ASP A 26 -31.89 18.04 11.61
C ASP A 26 -30.88 17.22 12.46
N PRO A 27 -30.67 17.56 13.74
CA PRO A 27 -29.71 16.84 14.59
C PRO A 27 -30.09 15.38 14.88
N ASN A 28 -31.30 14.94 14.53
CA ASN A 28 -31.79 13.57 14.75
C ASN A 28 -32.41 12.94 13.49
N GLY A 29 -32.03 13.43 12.30
CA GLY A 29 -32.61 13.03 11.02
C GLY A 29 -31.58 12.84 9.91
N TYR A 30 -32.08 12.74 8.68
CA TYR A 30 -31.23 12.65 7.49
C TYR A 30 -30.79 14.04 7.03
N ASN A 31 -29.51 14.20 6.76
CA ASN A 31 -28.92 15.45 6.27
C ASN A 31 -28.05 15.19 5.05
N ILE A 32 -27.88 16.23 4.25
CA ILE A 32 -26.90 16.35 3.17
C ILE A 32 -26.06 17.58 3.52
N PHE A 33 -24.77 17.56 3.24
CA PHE A 33 -23.87 18.69 3.45
C PHE A 33 -23.14 18.95 2.15
N TYR A 34 -22.72 20.19 1.93
CA TYR A 34 -22.15 20.65 0.68
C TYR A 34 -20.80 21.32 0.91
N TYR A 35 -19.91 21.18 -0.07
CA TYR A 35 -18.69 21.98 -0.19
C TYR A 35 -19.02 23.40 -0.67
N GLU A 36 -18.05 24.32 -0.56
CA GLU A 36 -18.20 25.71 -1.04
C GLU A 36 -18.44 25.79 -2.57
N ASN A 37 -18.08 24.75 -3.33
CA ASN A 37 -18.35 24.65 -4.77
C ASN A 37 -19.78 24.16 -5.12
N GLY A 38 -20.58 23.78 -4.13
CA GLY A 38 -21.94 23.27 -4.30
C GLY A 38 -22.08 21.75 -4.49
N GLU A 39 -20.97 21.00 -4.60
CA GLU A 39 -20.99 19.54 -4.59
C GLU A 39 -21.27 18.99 -3.19
N VAL A 40 -21.83 17.79 -3.09
CA VAL A 40 -22.09 17.12 -1.80
C VAL A 40 -20.75 16.79 -1.13
N SER A 41 -20.61 17.10 0.17
CA SER A 41 -19.45 16.75 1.00
C SER A 41 -19.69 15.52 1.88
N SER A 42 -20.90 15.39 2.41
CA SER A 42 -21.35 14.21 3.16
C SER A 42 -22.87 14.12 3.18
N GLU A 43 -23.42 12.92 3.38
CA GLU A 43 -24.85 12.74 3.63
C GLU A 43 -25.09 11.54 4.56
N GLY A 44 -26.20 11.55 5.30
CA GLY A 44 -26.58 10.43 6.14
C GLY A 44 -27.45 10.79 7.33
N THR A 45 -27.71 9.78 8.17
CA THR A 45 -28.49 9.95 9.40
C THR A 45 -27.62 10.45 10.55
N MET A 46 -28.18 11.37 11.34
CA MET A 46 -27.55 11.91 12.56
C MET A 46 -28.39 11.57 13.79
N ARG A 47 -27.72 11.50 14.95
CA ARG A 47 -28.35 11.47 16.29
C ARG A 47 -27.58 12.43 17.20
N ASN A 48 -28.28 13.32 17.90
CA ASN A 48 -27.68 14.39 18.71
C ASN A 48 -26.61 15.24 17.98
N GLY A 49 -26.78 15.45 16.66
CA GLY A 49 -25.84 16.24 15.84
C GLY A 49 -24.53 15.53 15.51
N GLN A 50 -24.46 14.20 15.62
CA GLN A 50 -23.34 13.38 15.17
C GLN A 50 -23.82 12.28 14.20
N PRO A 51 -23.00 11.84 13.23
CA PRO A 51 -23.31 10.69 12.37
C PRO A 51 -23.66 9.42 13.15
N ASP A 52 -24.86 8.88 12.94
CA ASP A 52 -25.34 7.62 13.53
C ASP A 52 -26.43 7.00 12.64
N GLY A 53 -26.20 5.78 12.15
CA GLY A 53 -26.90 5.21 10.99
C GLY A 53 -26.04 5.25 9.72
N TYR A 54 -26.65 5.10 8.55
CA TYR A 54 -25.92 5.08 7.27
C TYR A 54 -25.36 6.46 6.94
N TRP A 55 -24.10 6.49 6.50
CA TRP A 55 -23.34 7.71 6.26
C TRP A 55 -22.48 7.58 5.01
N LYS A 56 -22.30 8.70 4.29
CA LYS A 56 -21.39 8.85 3.16
C LYS A 56 -20.56 10.13 3.31
N THR A 57 -19.33 10.08 2.84
CA THR A 57 -18.49 11.25 2.58
C THR A 57 -18.03 11.23 1.13
N TYR A 58 -17.71 12.40 0.60
CA TYR A 58 -17.35 12.62 -0.80
C TYR A 58 -15.97 13.28 -0.91
N TYR A 59 -15.50 13.42 -2.14
CA TYR A 59 -14.43 14.33 -2.55
C TYR A 59 -15.04 15.60 -3.16
N GLU A 60 -14.29 16.70 -3.23
CA GLU A 60 -14.76 17.97 -3.83
C GLU A 60 -15.17 17.86 -5.31
N ASN A 61 -14.80 16.77 -5.99
CA ASN A 61 -15.20 16.45 -7.36
C ASN A 61 -16.53 15.65 -7.45
N GLY A 62 -17.26 15.49 -6.35
CA GLY A 62 -18.55 14.78 -6.27
C GLY A 62 -18.45 13.25 -6.22
N ILE A 63 -17.25 12.68 -6.24
CA ILE A 63 -17.05 11.23 -6.12
C ILE A 63 -17.18 10.81 -4.65
N ILE A 64 -17.86 9.69 -4.36
CA ILE A 64 -17.95 9.12 -3.00
C ILE A 64 -16.52 8.77 -2.55
N LYS A 65 -16.15 9.22 -1.34
CA LYS A 65 -14.87 8.95 -0.67
C LYS A 65 -14.98 7.78 0.29
N SER A 66 -16.06 7.73 1.08
CA SER A 66 -16.39 6.57 1.90
C SER A 66 -17.89 6.46 2.15
N GLU A 67 -18.36 5.25 2.45
CA GLU A 67 -19.72 5.02 2.94
C GLU A 67 -19.79 3.80 3.86
N GLY A 68 -20.72 3.80 4.82
CA GLY A 68 -20.95 2.68 5.72
C GLY A 68 -22.00 2.99 6.79
N ASN A 69 -22.20 2.05 7.71
CA ASN A 69 -23.15 2.23 8.81
C ASN A 69 -22.46 2.63 10.12
N ARG A 70 -23.15 3.42 10.92
CA ARG A 70 -22.80 3.66 12.33
C ARG A 70 -23.88 3.13 13.25
N LYS A 71 -23.44 2.63 14.39
CA LYS A 71 -24.32 2.21 15.48
C LYS A 71 -23.72 2.67 16.80
N ASP A 72 -24.48 3.48 17.52
CA ASP A 72 -24.05 4.14 18.74
C ASP A 72 -22.74 4.92 18.55
N PHE A 73 -22.70 5.69 17.46
CA PHE A 73 -21.60 6.55 17.01
C PHE A 73 -20.31 5.81 16.61
N LYS A 74 -20.33 4.48 16.56
CA LYS A 74 -19.19 3.64 16.17
C LYS A 74 -19.38 3.04 14.79
N LEU A 75 -18.28 2.73 14.10
CA LEU A 75 -18.33 1.99 12.83
C LEU A 75 -18.99 0.62 13.02
N ASP A 76 -19.88 0.27 12.11
CA ASP A 76 -20.69 -0.95 12.14
C ASP A 76 -20.94 -1.44 10.71
N SER A 77 -21.11 -2.74 10.53
CA SER A 77 -21.36 -3.38 9.23
C SER A 77 -20.24 -3.10 8.21
N VAL A 78 -20.52 -3.20 6.91
CA VAL A 78 -19.50 -2.98 5.87
C VAL A 78 -19.32 -1.49 5.61
N TRP A 79 -18.09 -1.03 5.78
CA TRP A 79 -17.58 0.25 5.30
C TRP A 79 -16.85 0.06 3.97
N THR A 80 -17.10 0.95 3.01
CA THR A 80 -16.43 1.00 1.71
C THR A 80 -15.73 2.34 1.57
N PHE A 81 -14.47 2.31 1.13
CA PHE A 81 -13.63 3.47 0.88
C PHE A 81 -13.18 3.45 -0.58
N TYR A 82 -13.10 4.62 -1.17
CA TYR A 82 -12.88 4.83 -2.60
C TYR A 82 -11.65 5.70 -2.85
N SER A 83 -11.08 5.62 -4.05
CA SER A 83 -10.08 6.57 -4.55
C SER A 83 -10.74 7.88 -5.02
N ASP A 84 -9.93 8.91 -5.21
CA ASP A 84 -10.31 10.18 -5.85
C ASP A 84 -10.86 10.03 -7.29
N SER A 85 -10.54 8.90 -7.92
CA SER A 85 -11.01 8.42 -9.22
C SER A 85 -12.27 7.54 -9.16
N GLY A 86 -12.82 7.31 -7.96
CA GLY A 86 -14.08 6.59 -7.72
C GLY A 86 -13.99 5.06 -7.79
N GLN A 87 -12.78 4.51 -7.79
CA GLN A 87 -12.57 3.06 -7.68
C GLN A 87 -12.67 2.66 -6.22
N VAL A 88 -13.23 1.48 -5.91
CA VAL A 88 -13.19 0.97 -4.52
C VAL A 88 -11.73 0.66 -4.18
N ALA A 89 -11.20 1.28 -3.13
CA ALA A 89 -9.85 1.04 -2.62
C ALA A 89 -9.85 -0.04 -1.53
N VAL A 90 -10.79 0.04 -0.58
CA VAL A 90 -10.92 -0.99 0.48
C VAL A 90 -12.36 -1.12 0.97
N LYS A 91 -12.75 -2.34 1.34
CA LYS A 91 -13.96 -2.67 2.10
C LYS A 91 -13.57 -3.31 3.41
N ILE A 92 -14.20 -2.90 4.51
CA ILE A 92 -13.88 -3.38 5.86
C ILE A 92 -15.20 -3.65 6.58
N THR A 93 -15.35 -4.86 7.14
CA THR A 93 -16.50 -5.16 8.01
C THR A 93 -16.14 -4.77 9.45
N TYR A 94 -16.99 -3.95 10.08
CA TYR A 94 -16.84 -3.49 11.45
C TYR A 94 -17.96 -4.01 12.36
N GLU A 95 -17.64 -4.24 13.63
CA GLU A 95 -18.61 -4.45 14.70
C GLU A 95 -18.16 -3.68 15.94
N ASN A 96 -19.05 -2.85 16.51
CA ASN A 96 -18.77 -2.01 17.68
C ASN A 96 -17.49 -1.14 17.55
N GLY A 97 -17.14 -0.71 16.33
CA GLY A 97 -15.96 0.10 16.02
C GLY A 97 -14.67 -0.68 15.72
N LYS A 98 -14.69 -2.01 15.74
CA LYS A 98 -13.53 -2.88 15.47
C LYS A 98 -13.69 -3.68 14.18
N LYS A 99 -12.60 -4.02 13.49
CA LYS A 99 -12.62 -4.91 12.31
C LYS A 99 -13.10 -6.30 12.74
N ASN A 100 -14.26 -6.72 12.23
CA ASN A 100 -14.87 -8.01 12.53
C ASN A 100 -15.56 -8.57 11.28
N GLY A 101 -15.05 -9.67 10.72
CA GLY A 101 -15.47 -10.20 9.43
C GLY A 101 -14.48 -9.87 8.29
N LEU A 102 -15.01 -9.69 7.07
CA LEU A 102 -14.21 -9.61 5.85
C LEU A 102 -13.65 -8.19 5.61
N ARG A 103 -12.35 -8.10 5.35
CA ARG A 103 -11.67 -6.99 4.67
C ARG A 103 -11.42 -7.38 3.21
N THR A 104 -11.55 -6.45 2.28
CA THR A 104 -11.13 -6.60 0.88
C THR A 104 -10.45 -5.33 0.41
N THR A 105 -9.17 -5.41 0.09
CA THR A 105 -8.35 -4.30 -0.41
C THR A 105 -8.08 -4.49 -1.89
N TYR A 106 -8.13 -3.40 -2.65
CA TYR A 106 -7.97 -3.37 -4.09
C TYR A 106 -6.74 -2.50 -4.41
N HIS A 107 -5.66 -3.13 -4.86
CA HIS A 107 -4.47 -2.47 -5.38
C HIS A 107 -4.40 -2.66 -6.90
N GLU A 108 -3.57 -1.87 -7.60
CA GLU A 108 -3.45 -1.94 -9.06
C GLU A 108 -3.08 -3.34 -9.58
N GLU A 109 -2.23 -4.07 -8.85
CA GLU A 109 -1.73 -5.39 -9.24
C GLU A 109 -2.39 -6.59 -8.51
N GLU A 110 -3.15 -6.37 -7.44
CA GLU A 110 -3.80 -7.45 -6.69
C GLU A 110 -5.01 -7.02 -5.85
N ILE A 111 -5.93 -7.96 -5.64
CA ILE A 111 -7.06 -7.83 -4.72
C ILE A 111 -6.82 -8.78 -3.55
N THR A 112 -6.78 -8.26 -2.33
CA THR A 112 -6.50 -9.03 -1.11
C THR A 112 -7.73 -9.12 -0.24
N LYS A 113 -8.13 -10.33 0.15
CA LYS A 113 -9.29 -10.64 1.00
C LYS A 113 -8.83 -11.30 2.29
N GLU A 114 -9.24 -10.77 3.43
CA GLU A 114 -8.72 -11.15 4.75
C GLU A 114 -9.88 -11.20 5.74
N ASN A 115 -9.86 -12.13 6.71
CA ASN A 115 -10.86 -12.16 7.77
C ASN A 115 -10.25 -11.69 9.09
N PHE A 116 -11.07 -10.99 9.88
CA PHE A 116 -10.71 -10.44 11.18
C PHE A 116 -11.72 -10.87 12.24
N ALA A 117 -11.26 -11.01 13.48
CA ALA A 117 -12.08 -11.12 14.67
C ALA A 117 -11.54 -10.15 15.73
N ASP A 118 -12.33 -9.18 16.17
CA ASP A 118 -11.91 -8.17 17.18
C ASP A 118 -10.56 -7.49 16.84
N ASP A 119 -10.39 -7.00 15.60
CA ASP A 119 -9.15 -6.44 15.01
C ASP A 119 -8.00 -7.45 14.75
N ILE A 120 -8.13 -8.71 15.16
CA ILE A 120 -7.10 -9.75 14.97
C ILE A 120 -7.38 -10.53 13.67
N LYS A 121 -6.36 -10.65 12.79
CA LYS A 121 -6.46 -11.41 11.53
C LYS A 121 -6.59 -12.92 11.81
N GLN A 122 -7.58 -13.57 11.21
CA GLN A 122 -7.95 -14.96 11.48
C GLN A 122 -8.39 -15.66 10.19
N GLY A 123 -8.19 -16.97 10.08
CA GLY A 123 -8.69 -17.76 8.94
C GLY A 123 -7.91 -17.54 7.64
N TYR A 124 -8.51 -17.85 6.49
CA TYR A 124 -7.83 -17.71 5.20
C TYR A 124 -7.81 -16.26 4.71
N THR A 125 -6.61 -15.80 4.36
CA THR A 125 -6.36 -14.68 3.46
C THR A 125 -6.17 -15.19 2.04
N TYR A 126 -6.82 -14.55 1.08
CA TYR A 126 -6.70 -14.83 -0.34
C TYR A 126 -6.26 -13.58 -1.09
N ILE A 127 -5.22 -13.71 -1.91
CA ILE A 127 -4.73 -12.68 -2.82
C ILE A 127 -5.09 -13.12 -4.24
N TYR A 128 -5.66 -12.23 -5.03
CA TYR A 128 -6.07 -12.45 -6.42
C TYR A 128 -5.34 -11.48 -7.34
N TYR A 129 -5.12 -11.86 -8.59
CA TYR A 129 -4.81 -10.93 -9.67
C TYR A 129 -6.03 -10.05 -9.98
N PRO A 130 -5.88 -8.91 -10.69
CA PRO A 130 -7.00 -7.98 -10.96
C PRO A 130 -8.11 -8.56 -11.84
N ASP A 131 -7.83 -9.63 -12.59
CA ASP A 131 -8.81 -10.42 -13.35
C ASP A 131 -9.57 -11.47 -12.51
N GLY A 132 -9.30 -11.52 -11.20
CA GLY A 132 -9.94 -12.45 -10.26
C GLY A 132 -9.30 -13.84 -10.21
N ALA A 133 -8.25 -14.12 -10.99
CA ALA A 133 -7.49 -15.36 -10.84
C ALA A 133 -6.82 -15.40 -9.45
N LEU A 134 -6.94 -16.50 -8.71
CA LEU A 134 -6.27 -16.65 -7.42
C LEU A 134 -4.75 -16.57 -7.62
N LYS A 135 -4.06 -15.75 -6.83
CA LYS A 135 -2.61 -15.51 -6.83
C LYS A 135 -1.95 -16.21 -5.65
N LYS A 136 -2.50 -16.07 -4.44
CA LYS A 136 -1.99 -16.68 -3.20
C LYS A 136 -3.13 -17.01 -2.23
N GLU A 137 -2.99 -18.08 -1.45
CA GLU A 137 -3.75 -18.29 -0.21
C GLU A 137 -2.78 -18.49 0.97
N ILE A 138 -3.17 -18.01 2.16
CA ILE A 138 -2.45 -18.17 3.42
C ILE A 138 -3.50 -18.35 4.52
N TYR A 139 -3.27 -19.22 5.50
CA TYR A 139 -4.11 -19.32 6.69
C TYR A 139 -3.46 -18.59 7.87
N PHE A 140 -4.26 -17.85 8.64
CA PHE A 140 -3.88 -17.09 9.82
C PHE A 140 -4.59 -17.64 11.05
N GLU A 141 -3.88 -17.66 12.16
CA GLU A 141 -4.33 -18.10 13.48
C GLU A 141 -3.77 -17.10 14.50
N ASP A 142 -4.64 -16.40 15.23
CA ASP A 142 -4.28 -15.35 16.19
C ASP A 142 -3.33 -14.27 15.63
N GLY A 143 -3.61 -13.82 14.41
CA GLY A 143 -2.83 -12.80 13.70
C GLY A 143 -1.59 -13.31 12.95
N LEU A 144 -1.23 -14.59 13.10
CA LEU A 144 0.03 -15.16 12.59
C LEU A 144 -0.20 -16.21 11.50
N GLU A 145 0.67 -16.28 10.48
CA GLU A 145 0.55 -17.34 9.46
C GLU A 145 0.77 -18.74 10.06
N SER A 146 -0.10 -19.69 9.69
CA SER A 146 -0.12 -21.05 10.21
C SER A 146 -0.51 -22.04 9.09
N GLY A 147 0.17 -23.18 8.98
CA GLY A 147 -0.12 -24.22 7.98
C GLY A 147 0.44 -23.93 6.58
N ILE A 148 -0.16 -24.52 5.53
CA ILE A 148 0.39 -24.50 4.17
C ILE A 148 -0.32 -23.43 3.32
N GLY A 149 0.39 -22.34 3.03
CA GLY A 149 0.01 -21.38 1.99
C GLY A 149 0.41 -21.85 0.59
N ARG A 150 -0.30 -21.37 -0.43
CA ARG A 150 -0.10 -21.76 -1.84
C ARG A 150 -0.08 -20.53 -2.73
N GLU A 151 0.82 -20.51 -3.69
CA GLU A 151 0.86 -19.54 -4.78
C GLU A 151 0.41 -20.23 -6.08
N TYR A 152 -0.28 -19.51 -6.97
CA TYR A 152 -0.93 -20.08 -8.14
C TYR A 152 -0.51 -19.35 -9.42
N ALA A 153 -0.35 -20.10 -10.52
CA ALA A 153 -0.05 -19.51 -11.81
C ALA A 153 -1.25 -18.75 -12.34
N LYS A 154 -1.04 -17.50 -12.73
CA LYS A 154 -2.06 -16.66 -13.38
C LYS A 154 -2.70 -17.32 -14.61
N SER A 155 -1.93 -18.10 -15.38
CA SER A 155 -2.33 -18.68 -16.66
C SER A 155 -3.40 -19.77 -16.57
N ASP A 156 -3.35 -20.61 -15.55
CA ASP A 156 -4.11 -21.87 -15.48
C ASP A 156 -4.45 -22.31 -14.05
N GLY A 157 -4.17 -21.48 -13.04
CA GLY A 157 -4.52 -21.75 -11.65
C GLY A 157 -3.79 -22.93 -11.00
N ARG A 158 -2.74 -23.47 -11.62
CA ARG A 158 -1.95 -24.55 -10.99
C ARG A 158 -1.13 -24.00 -9.82
N VAL A 159 -0.99 -24.76 -8.74
CA VAL A 159 -0.13 -24.38 -7.60
C VAL A 159 1.32 -24.36 -8.06
N ILE A 160 2.01 -23.24 -7.89
CA ILE A 160 3.40 -23.00 -8.33
C ILE A 160 4.39 -22.74 -7.19
N LYS A 161 3.89 -22.58 -5.97
CA LYS A 161 4.70 -22.49 -4.75
C LYS A 161 3.90 -23.06 -3.58
N LEU A 162 4.54 -23.86 -2.73
CA LEU A 162 4.05 -24.17 -1.39
C LEU A 162 4.90 -23.40 -0.39
N ILE A 163 4.26 -22.86 0.64
CA ILE A 163 4.94 -22.13 1.72
C ILE A 163 4.43 -22.69 3.04
N TYR A 164 5.33 -23.26 3.84
CA TYR A 164 4.98 -23.90 5.11
C TYR A 164 5.17 -22.90 6.25
N TYR A 165 4.08 -22.55 6.92
CA TYR A 165 4.06 -21.57 8.01
C TYR A 165 3.79 -22.21 9.37
N LYS A 166 4.39 -21.62 10.41
CA LYS A 166 4.17 -22.00 11.81
C LYS A 166 4.36 -20.79 12.71
N LYS A 167 3.26 -20.32 13.32
CA LYS A 167 3.24 -19.16 14.24
C LYS A 167 3.97 -17.94 13.66
N GLY A 168 3.69 -17.60 12.40
CA GLY A 168 4.29 -16.44 11.74
C GLY A 168 5.72 -16.64 11.23
N TYR A 169 6.30 -17.83 11.33
CA TYR A 169 7.57 -18.19 10.69
C TYR A 169 7.32 -19.04 9.43
N ILE A 170 8.25 -19.02 8.46
CA ILE A 170 8.28 -19.99 7.36
C ILE A 170 9.26 -21.08 7.77
N GLU A 171 8.83 -22.33 7.71
CA GLU A 171 9.70 -23.50 7.89
C GLU A 171 10.32 -23.95 6.55
N ASP A 172 9.60 -23.83 5.43
CA ASP A 172 10.07 -24.23 4.09
C ASP A 172 9.31 -23.52 2.94
N ILE A 173 9.95 -23.43 1.76
CA ILE A 173 9.37 -22.94 0.50
C ILE A 173 9.68 -23.92 -0.63
N GLU A 174 8.65 -24.53 -1.22
CA GLU A 174 8.81 -25.37 -2.42
C GLU A 174 8.32 -24.65 -3.67
N VAL A 175 9.23 -24.32 -4.60
CA VAL A 175 8.86 -23.87 -5.95
C VAL A 175 8.54 -25.10 -6.81
N ILE A 176 7.36 -25.10 -7.43
CA ILE A 176 6.84 -26.25 -8.18
C ILE A 176 6.11 -25.82 -9.47
N ASN A 177 5.82 -26.79 -10.34
CA ASN A 177 4.95 -26.67 -11.51
C ASN A 177 5.30 -25.48 -12.44
N ARG A 178 6.59 -25.24 -12.68
CA ARG A 178 7.04 -24.15 -13.55
C ARG A 178 7.07 -24.60 -15.00
N ILE A 179 6.80 -23.65 -15.90
CA ILE A 179 6.98 -23.80 -17.35
C ILE A 179 7.97 -22.76 -17.84
N ASP A 180 8.61 -23.03 -18.98
CA ASP A 180 9.43 -22.05 -19.68
C ASP A 180 8.60 -21.14 -20.62
N ALA A 181 9.29 -20.29 -21.38
CA ALA A 181 8.70 -19.37 -22.34
C ALA A 181 8.05 -20.05 -23.57
N ALA A 182 8.35 -21.32 -23.84
CA ALA A 182 7.68 -22.12 -24.86
C ALA A 182 6.44 -22.85 -24.31
N GLY A 183 6.19 -22.74 -23.00
CA GLY A 183 5.09 -23.39 -22.29
C GLY A 183 5.40 -24.80 -21.79
N MET A 184 6.63 -25.29 -21.97
CA MET A 184 7.00 -26.65 -21.62
C MET A 184 7.29 -26.77 -20.12
N LYS A 185 6.91 -27.89 -19.50
CA LYS A 185 7.16 -28.16 -18.09
C LYS A 185 8.65 -28.26 -17.77
N GLN A 186 9.05 -27.60 -16.67
CA GLN A 186 10.42 -27.58 -16.15
C GLN A 186 10.44 -27.80 -14.62
N GLY A 187 11.55 -28.35 -14.11
CA GLY A 187 11.85 -28.48 -12.68
C GLY A 187 10.90 -29.40 -11.92
N LYS A 188 10.76 -29.18 -10.61
CA LYS A 188 9.89 -29.97 -9.72
C LYS A 188 8.41 -29.75 -10.03
N TRP A 189 7.63 -30.81 -10.13
CA TRP A 189 6.18 -30.80 -10.30
C TRP A 189 5.48 -31.57 -9.17
N LYS A 190 4.32 -31.07 -8.75
CA LYS A 190 3.40 -31.74 -7.81
C LYS A 190 1.96 -31.61 -8.32
N TYR A 191 1.27 -32.74 -8.39
CA TYR A 191 -0.17 -32.81 -8.60
C TYR A 191 -0.85 -33.09 -7.26
N PHE A 192 -2.04 -32.53 -7.06
CA PHE A 192 -2.77 -32.59 -5.79
C PHE A 192 -4.14 -33.26 -5.97
N TYR A 193 -4.65 -33.82 -4.88
CA TYR A 193 -6.06 -34.17 -4.73
C TYR A 193 -6.89 -32.95 -4.30
N ASP A 194 -8.22 -33.04 -4.39
CA ASP A 194 -9.16 -31.98 -3.99
C ASP A 194 -9.02 -31.59 -2.50
N ASN A 195 -8.61 -32.55 -1.65
CA ASN A 195 -8.27 -32.33 -0.23
C ASN A 195 -6.89 -31.68 -0.01
N ARG A 196 -6.24 -31.19 -1.09
CA ARG A 196 -4.95 -30.49 -1.11
C ARG A 196 -3.73 -31.33 -0.74
N GLN A 197 -3.87 -32.65 -0.55
CA GLN A 197 -2.72 -33.56 -0.40
C GLN A 197 -2.02 -33.83 -1.74
N VAL A 198 -0.72 -34.13 -1.70
CA VAL A 198 0.06 -34.51 -2.87
C VAL A 198 -0.43 -35.87 -3.38
N LYS A 199 -0.62 -35.97 -4.69
CA LYS A 199 -1.01 -37.18 -5.42
C LYS A 199 0.16 -37.79 -6.19
N LEU A 200 0.97 -36.95 -6.83
CA LEU A 200 2.11 -37.34 -7.66
C LEU A 200 3.12 -36.20 -7.65
N GLU A 201 4.41 -36.51 -7.47
CA GLU A 201 5.50 -35.56 -7.66
C GLU A 201 6.61 -36.14 -8.54
N GLY A 202 7.45 -35.27 -9.11
CA GLY A 202 8.65 -35.63 -9.87
C GLY A 202 9.18 -34.44 -10.66
N GLU A 203 10.20 -34.62 -11.49
CA GLU A 203 10.81 -33.53 -12.27
C GLU A 203 10.46 -33.60 -13.75
N PHE A 204 10.41 -32.44 -14.41
CA PHE A 204 10.23 -32.32 -15.85
C PHE A 204 11.36 -31.50 -16.47
N LYS A 205 11.72 -31.87 -17.69
CA LYS A 205 12.68 -31.17 -18.55
C LYS A 205 12.10 -31.13 -19.95
N ASN A 206 11.71 -29.95 -20.42
CA ASN A 206 11.03 -29.75 -21.72
C ASN A 206 9.80 -30.67 -21.92
N ASP A 207 8.81 -30.62 -21.02
CA ASP A 207 7.61 -31.49 -20.99
C ASP A 207 7.85 -33.00 -20.75
N LEU A 208 9.09 -33.45 -20.80
CA LEU A 208 9.45 -34.85 -20.62
C LEU A 208 9.74 -35.13 -19.14
N LYS A 209 9.24 -36.27 -18.64
CA LYS A 209 9.58 -36.75 -17.29
C LYS A 209 11.09 -36.94 -17.18
N HIS A 210 11.71 -36.37 -16.15
CA HIS A 210 13.13 -36.47 -15.87
C HIS A 210 13.31 -36.69 -14.35
N GLY A 211 14.38 -37.34 -13.90
CA GLY A 211 14.58 -37.66 -12.49
C GLY A 211 13.56 -38.66 -11.93
N TYR A 212 13.33 -38.64 -10.61
CA TYR A 212 12.43 -39.57 -9.92
C TYR A 212 11.00 -39.04 -9.82
N PHE A 213 10.02 -39.90 -10.06
CA PHE A 213 8.60 -39.67 -9.80
C PHE A 213 8.12 -40.54 -8.64
N LYS A 214 7.25 -39.99 -7.80
CA LYS A 214 6.62 -40.68 -6.66
C LYS A 214 5.11 -40.44 -6.64
N GLU A 215 4.34 -41.50 -6.48
CA GLU A 215 2.87 -41.44 -6.40
C GLU A 215 2.39 -41.73 -4.98
N TYR A 216 1.33 -41.05 -4.54
CA TYR A 216 0.79 -41.08 -3.18
C TYR A 216 -0.74 -41.26 -3.17
N SER A 217 -1.29 -41.89 -2.14
CA SER A 217 -2.74 -42.03 -1.92
C SER A 217 -3.37 -40.83 -1.20
N LYS A 218 -4.71 -40.79 -1.14
CA LYS A 218 -5.53 -39.69 -0.56
C LYS A 218 -5.36 -39.45 0.96
N ASP A 219 -4.59 -40.31 1.62
CA ASP A 219 -4.18 -40.24 3.03
C ASP A 219 -2.71 -39.83 3.22
N GLY A 220 -1.93 -39.75 2.12
CA GLY A 220 -0.51 -39.40 2.11
C GLY A 220 0.47 -40.59 2.01
N SER A 221 -0.01 -41.83 1.97
CA SER A 221 0.87 -43.01 1.88
C SER A 221 1.56 -43.12 0.51
N LEU A 222 2.87 -43.40 0.49
CA LEU A 222 3.65 -43.59 -0.75
C LEU A 222 3.27 -44.92 -1.44
N LEU A 223 2.90 -44.85 -2.72
CA LEU A 223 2.45 -45.99 -3.53
C LEU A 223 3.53 -46.54 -4.46
N SER A 224 4.34 -45.67 -5.08
CA SER A 224 5.36 -46.09 -6.07
C SER A 224 6.49 -45.08 -6.22
N THR A 225 7.63 -45.51 -6.79
CA THR A 225 8.74 -44.62 -7.23
C THR A 225 9.31 -45.10 -8.57
N SER A 226 9.65 -44.21 -9.50
CA SER A 226 10.18 -44.55 -10.84
C SER A 226 11.14 -43.48 -11.38
N LYS A 227 12.24 -43.84 -12.06
CA LYS A 227 13.20 -42.89 -12.64
C LYS A 227 12.98 -42.71 -14.14
N TYR A 228 13.09 -41.48 -14.65
CA TYR A 228 13.05 -41.15 -16.07
C TYR A 228 14.23 -40.25 -16.45
N ILE A 229 14.62 -40.25 -17.73
CA ILE A 229 15.48 -39.25 -18.38
C ILE A 229 14.81 -39.01 -19.72
N ASP A 230 14.49 -37.74 -19.97
CA ASP A 230 13.88 -37.22 -21.19
C ASP A 230 12.68 -38.08 -21.67
N GLY A 231 11.80 -38.41 -20.71
CA GLY A 231 10.50 -39.04 -20.92
C GLY A 231 10.55 -40.56 -21.02
N VAL A 232 11.73 -41.13 -21.27
CA VAL A 232 11.98 -42.56 -21.25
C VAL A 232 12.18 -43.01 -19.80
N LEU A 233 11.50 -44.09 -19.39
CA LEU A 233 11.75 -44.72 -18.10
C LEU A 233 13.17 -45.26 -18.11
N GLN A 234 13.98 -44.89 -17.11
CA GLN A 234 15.40 -45.19 -17.11
C GLN A 234 15.75 -46.27 -16.13
N GLU A 235 16.57 -47.18 -16.64
CA GLU A 235 17.23 -48.19 -15.84
C GLU A 235 18.62 -47.69 -15.40
N ASP A 236 19.39 -46.90 -16.19
CA ASP A 236 20.67 -46.26 -15.78
C ASP A 236 21.28 -45.19 -16.76
N VAL A 237 21.45 -43.89 -16.39
CA VAL A 237 22.39 -42.90 -17.06
C VAL A 237 22.69 -41.58 -16.28
N ALA A 238 23.66 -40.77 -16.79
CA ALA A 238 24.12 -39.40 -16.41
C ALA A 238 24.45 -38.49 -17.66
N GLU A 239 24.45 -37.14 -17.57
CA GLU A 239 24.05 -36.24 -18.71
C GLU A 239 24.80 -34.87 -18.94
N LEU A 240 24.46 -34.06 -19.98
CA LEU A 240 25.09 -32.77 -20.41
C LEU A 240 24.24 -31.85 -21.35
N ALA A 241 24.45 -30.51 -21.37
CA ALA A 241 24.01 -29.55 -22.42
C ALA A 241 24.78 -28.17 -22.43
N LYS A 242 24.49 -27.31 -23.43
CA LYS A 242 25.18 -26.04 -23.84
C LYS A 242 24.21 -24.84 -23.88
N LEU A 243 24.55 -23.53 -24.02
CA LEU A 243 25.71 -22.63 -23.81
C LEU A 243 27.17 -23.02 -24.22
N ASP A 244 27.99 -22.00 -24.53
CA ASP A 244 29.48 -22.11 -24.60
C ASP A 244 30.06 -22.09 -23.18
N ILE A 245 29.72 -23.14 -22.44
CA ILE A 245 30.09 -23.32 -21.04
C ILE A 245 31.54 -23.79 -21.00
N LYS A 246 32.46 -22.86 -20.71
CA LYS A 246 33.83 -23.22 -20.38
C LYS A 246 33.81 -23.81 -18.98
N ARG A 247 34.24 -25.07 -18.87
CA ARG A 247 34.37 -25.81 -17.61
C ARG A 247 35.84 -26.05 -17.32
N GLU A 248 36.33 -25.56 -16.20
CA GLU A 248 37.57 -26.05 -15.61
C GLU A 248 37.26 -27.20 -14.66
N TYR A 249 38.22 -28.11 -14.49
CA TYR A 249 38.11 -29.27 -13.60
C TYR A 249 39.29 -29.33 -12.65
N TYR A 250 39.06 -29.83 -11.44
CA TYR A 250 40.11 -30.22 -10.51
C TYR A 250 40.85 -31.47 -11.02
N PRO A 251 42.05 -31.79 -10.50
CA PRO A 251 42.79 -33.02 -10.88
C PRO A 251 42.03 -34.33 -10.61
N ASN A 252 41.01 -34.31 -9.74
CA ASN A 252 40.13 -35.45 -9.46
C ASN A 252 38.95 -35.58 -10.46
N GLY A 253 38.88 -34.73 -11.50
CA GLY A 253 37.83 -34.75 -12.52
C GLY A 253 36.52 -34.04 -12.14
N LYS A 254 36.37 -33.53 -10.91
CA LYS A 254 35.21 -32.71 -10.54
C LYS A 254 35.30 -31.32 -11.15
N VAL A 255 34.14 -30.74 -11.46
CA VAL A 255 34.02 -29.37 -11.96
C VAL A 255 34.58 -28.40 -10.93
N LYS A 256 35.40 -27.45 -11.38
CA LYS A 256 35.98 -26.35 -10.60
C LYS A 256 35.29 -25.03 -10.92
N THR A 257 35.04 -24.76 -12.21
CA THR A 257 34.32 -23.57 -12.67
C THR A 257 33.35 -23.92 -13.79
N VAL A 258 32.27 -23.14 -13.89
CA VAL A 258 31.29 -23.15 -14.99
C VAL A 258 31.09 -21.71 -15.39
N ALA A 259 31.59 -21.30 -16.55
CA ALA A 259 31.51 -19.91 -17.01
C ALA A 259 30.83 -19.80 -18.37
N SER A 260 29.85 -18.90 -18.44
CA SER A 260 29.04 -18.61 -19.63
C SER A 260 29.64 -17.47 -20.44
N TYR A 261 29.74 -17.67 -21.76
CA TYR A 261 30.27 -16.67 -22.68
C TYR A 261 29.33 -16.49 -23.87
N LYS A 262 29.30 -15.26 -24.39
CA LYS A 262 28.71 -14.91 -25.67
C LYS A 262 29.75 -14.15 -26.48
N ASP A 263 30.11 -14.67 -27.65
CA ASP A 263 31.09 -14.05 -28.55
C ASP A 263 32.41 -13.68 -27.80
N GLU A 264 32.94 -14.66 -27.06
CA GLU A 264 34.09 -14.58 -26.12
C GLU A 264 33.95 -13.61 -24.94
N THR A 265 32.91 -12.79 -24.90
CA THR A 265 32.60 -11.85 -23.80
C THR A 265 31.88 -12.57 -22.66
N PRO A 266 32.24 -12.34 -21.37
CA PRO A 266 31.47 -12.85 -20.24
C PRO A 266 30.03 -12.34 -20.25
N GLU A 267 29.07 -13.26 -20.25
CA GLU A 267 27.63 -12.96 -20.35
C GLU A 267 26.84 -14.01 -19.58
N GLY A 268 25.96 -13.57 -18.67
CA GLY A 268 25.20 -14.47 -17.80
C GLY A 268 26.02 -14.92 -16.58
N ILE A 269 25.93 -16.20 -16.23
CA ILE A 269 26.40 -16.72 -14.93
C ILE A 269 27.78 -17.37 -15.06
N ARG A 270 28.67 -17.04 -14.11
CA ARG A 270 29.87 -17.83 -13.74
C ARG A 270 29.66 -18.43 -12.35
N ARG A 271 29.96 -19.71 -12.16
CA ARG A 271 29.98 -20.41 -10.86
C ARG A 271 31.36 -21.02 -10.60
N GLU A 272 31.72 -21.12 -9.34
CA GLU A 272 32.90 -21.81 -8.84
C GLU A 272 32.49 -22.82 -7.77
N TYR A 273 33.15 -23.99 -7.77
CA TYR A 273 32.75 -25.15 -6.98
C TYR A 273 33.89 -25.63 -6.08
N SER A 274 33.54 -26.18 -4.92
CA SER A 274 34.47 -26.87 -4.02
C SER A 274 34.99 -28.17 -4.65
N PRO A 275 36.12 -28.74 -4.16
CA PRO A 275 36.50 -30.12 -4.46
C PRO A 275 35.46 -31.17 -4.03
N GLU A 276 34.51 -30.79 -3.18
CA GLU A 276 33.38 -31.60 -2.72
C GLU A 276 32.23 -31.57 -3.74
N GLY A 277 32.01 -30.42 -4.40
CA GLY A 277 31.03 -30.21 -5.47
C GLY A 277 30.02 -29.09 -5.20
N ASP A 278 30.10 -28.44 -4.05
CA ASP A 278 29.21 -27.35 -3.63
C ASP A 278 29.57 -26.04 -4.34
N VAL A 279 28.58 -25.20 -4.66
CA VAL A 279 28.85 -23.85 -5.19
C VAL A 279 29.42 -22.97 -4.08
N VAL A 280 30.64 -22.48 -4.29
CA VAL A 280 31.35 -21.60 -3.33
C VAL A 280 31.38 -20.13 -3.75
N ALA A 281 31.17 -19.84 -5.04
CA ALA A 281 31.03 -18.48 -5.54
C ALA A 281 30.20 -18.44 -6.84
N GLY A 282 29.55 -17.30 -7.07
CA GLY A 282 28.73 -17.02 -8.23
C GLY A 282 28.83 -15.56 -8.64
N TYR A 283 28.84 -15.30 -9.95
CA TYR A 283 28.97 -13.97 -10.52
C TYR A 283 28.02 -13.80 -11.70
N ILE A 284 27.41 -12.62 -11.82
CA ILE A 284 26.53 -12.26 -12.93
C ILE A 284 27.22 -11.19 -13.78
N PHE A 285 27.39 -11.47 -15.07
CA PHE A 285 27.94 -10.57 -16.08
C PHE A 285 26.88 -10.12 -17.08
N LYS A 286 26.97 -8.86 -17.51
CA LYS A 286 26.17 -8.28 -18.59
C LYS A 286 27.06 -7.40 -19.47
N ASN A 287 27.19 -7.75 -20.75
CA ASN A 287 28.11 -7.10 -21.69
C ASN A 287 29.56 -7.03 -21.17
N GLY A 288 30.03 -8.08 -20.48
CA GLY A 288 31.38 -8.13 -19.88
C GLY A 288 31.53 -7.42 -18.53
N THR A 289 30.57 -6.58 -18.10
CA THR A 289 30.59 -5.93 -16.78
C THR A 289 29.98 -6.84 -15.72
N MET A 290 30.65 -7.01 -14.58
CA MET A 290 30.10 -7.72 -13.42
C MET A 290 29.05 -6.84 -12.73
N ILE A 291 27.85 -7.37 -12.55
CA ILE A 291 26.70 -6.66 -11.94
C ILE A 291 26.21 -7.29 -10.64
N GLY A 292 26.76 -8.43 -10.23
CA GLY A 292 26.56 -8.98 -8.89
C GLY A 292 27.43 -10.20 -8.57
N GLU A 293 27.65 -10.44 -7.28
CA GLU A 293 28.36 -11.59 -6.72
C GLU A 293 27.60 -12.18 -5.52
N GLY A 294 27.68 -13.49 -5.31
CA GLY A 294 27.05 -14.24 -4.23
C GLY A 294 26.86 -15.72 -4.58
N ILE A 295 26.18 -16.51 -3.75
CA ILE A 295 25.92 -17.93 -4.08
C ILE A 295 24.74 -18.02 -5.06
N ILE A 296 24.94 -18.70 -6.19
CA ILE A 296 23.90 -18.98 -7.19
C ILE A 296 23.89 -20.46 -7.55
N ASN A 297 22.82 -21.18 -7.18
CA ASN A 297 22.69 -22.60 -7.48
C ASN A 297 22.57 -22.85 -9.00
N ASP A 298 22.59 -24.11 -9.43
CA ASP A 298 22.57 -24.46 -10.86
C ASP A 298 21.32 -24.00 -11.62
N GLU A 299 20.18 -23.93 -10.92
CA GLU A 299 18.90 -23.42 -11.42
C GLU A 299 18.87 -21.88 -11.59
N GLY A 300 19.89 -21.17 -11.10
CA GLY A 300 19.96 -19.71 -11.14
C GLY A 300 19.36 -19.01 -9.92
N ILE A 301 18.98 -19.77 -8.89
CA ILE A 301 18.44 -19.24 -7.63
C ILE A 301 19.58 -18.67 -6.79
N LYS A 302 19.42 -17.41 -6.40
CA LYS A 302 20.33 -16.71 -5.48
C LYS A 302 20.11 -17.19 -4.05
N ASP A 303 21.19 -17.43 -3.32
CA ASP A 303 21.17 -17.80 -1.91
C ASP A 303 22.34 -17.16 -1.13
N GLY A 304 22.24 -17.11 0.19
CA GLY A 304 23.27 -16.58 1.07
C GLY A 304 23.55 -15.08 0.88
N PRO A 305 24.72 -14.59 1.33
CA PRO A 305 25.14 -13.20 1.16
C PRO A 305 25.36 -12.82 -0.31
N TRP A 306 24.90 -11.63 -0.68
CA TRP A 306 25.00 -11.08 -2.04
C TRP A 306 25.38 -9.61 -2.06
N LYS A 307 26.01 -9.22 -3.16
CA LYS A 307 26.23 -7.82 -3.57
C LYS A 307 25.80 -7.64 -5.01
N GLU A 308 25.21 -6.49 -5.31
CA GLU A 308 24.89 -6.04 -6.67
C GLU A 308 25.62 -4.73 -6.94
N TYR A 309 26.01 -4.49 -8.21
CA TYR A 309 26.83 -3.34 -8.59
C TYR A 309 26.16 -2.46 -9.64
N TYR A 310 26.46 -1.17 -9.59
CA TYR A 310 26.23 -0.24 -10.69
C TYR A 310 27.22 -0.51 -11.85
N PRO A 311 26.93 -0.04 -13.08
CA PRO A 311 27.83 -0.21 -14.22
C PRO A 311 29.22 0.44 -14.06
N ASN A 312 29.39 1.37 -13.10
CA ASN A 312 30.66 1.99 -12.74
C ASN A 312 31.47 1.17 -11.70
N GLY A 313 30.96 0.02 -11.24
CA GLY A 313 31.58 -0.83 -10.22
C GLY A 313 31.30 -0.44 -8.77
N ALA A 314 30.56 0.65 -8.50
CA ALA A 314 30.11 0.96 -7.15
C ALA A 314 29.09 -0.07 -6.66
N ILE A 315 29.11 -0.40 -5.36
CA ILE A 315 28.06 -1.23 -4.75
C ILE A 315 26.73 -0.50 -4.89
N LYS A 316 25.70 -1.22 -5.35
CA LYS A 316 24.33 -0.76 -5.46
C LYS A 316 23.47 -1.28 -4.31
N SER A 317 23.67 -2.54 -3.95
CA SER A 317 22.96 -3.18 -2.84
C SER A 317 23.78 -4.33 -2.24
N GLU A 318 23.58 -4.60 -0.96
CA GLU A 318 24.08 -5.81 -0.30
C GLU A 318 23.05 -6.35 0.70
N GLY A 319 23.03 -7.66 0.90
CA GLY A 319 22.11 -8.31 1.82
C GLY A 319 22.12 -9.83 1.66
N THR A 320 21.10 -10.51 2.19
CA THR A 320 20.98 -11.97 2.11
C THR A 320 19.82 -12.37 1.21
N TYR A 321 20.04 -13.34 0.32
CA TYR A 321 18.97 -14.09 -0.34
C TYR A 321 18.73 -15.41 0.40
N ASN A 322 17.48 -15.85 0.43
CA ASN A 322 17.10 -17.21 0.80
C ASN A 322 16.17 -17.72 -0.30
N ASN A 323 16.61 -18.76 -1.02
CA ASN A 323 15.86 -19.35 -2.13
C ASN A 323 15.30 -18.31 -3.14
N GLY A 324 16.13 -17.33 -3.51
CA GLY A 324 15.81 -16.28 -4.48
C GLY A 324 15.03 -15.08 -3.93
N ASN A 325 14.48 -15.14 -2.72
CA ASN A 325 13.84 -14.00 -2.07
C ASN A 325 14.87 -13.21 -1.25
N ARG A 326 14.76 -11.88 -1.22
CA ARG A 326 15.51 -11.05 -0.25
C ARG A 326 15.04 -11.40 1.15
N THR A 327 15.95 -11.59 2.09
CA THR A 327 15.63 -11.87 3.50
C THR A 327 16.62 -11.20 4.45
N GLY A 328 16.16 -10.90 5.67
CA GLY A 328 16.94 -10.20 6.67
C GLY A 328 17.30 -8.78 6.23
N GLN A 329 18.34 -8.23 6.84
CA GLN A 329 18.77 -6.86 6.59
C GLN A 329 19.35 -6.69 5.18
N TRP A 330 18.89 -5.65 4.49
CA TRP A 330 19.37 -5.22 3.19
C TRP A 330 19.79 -3.76 3.25
N LYS A 331 20.88 -3.44 2.54
CA LYS A 331 21.37 -2.08 2.33
C LYS A 331 21.37 -1.77 0.84
N PHE A 332 21.07 -0.53 0.52
CA PHE A 332 21.11 0.02 -0.82
C PHE A 332 21.90 1.32 -0.78
N TYR A 333 22.59 1.64 -1.86
CA TYR A 333 23.57 2.73 -1.89
C TYR A 333 23.32 3.63 -3.08
N HIS A 334 23.45 4.93 -2.86
CA HIS A 334 23.49 5.93 -3.93
C HIS A 334 24.71 5.69 -4.83
N PRO A 335 24.71 6.14 -6.10
CA PRO A 335 25.87 6.01 -7.00
C PRO A 335 27.17 6.69 -6.51
N ASN A 336 27.09 7.55 -5.49
CA ASN A 336 28.24 8.16 -4.81
C ASN A 336 28.85 7.26 -3.71
N GLY A 337 28.26 6.09 -3.42
CA GLY A 337 28.69 5.13 -2.41
C GLY A 337 28.13 5.37 -1.00
N GLN A 338 27.32 6.41 -0.77
CA GLN A 338 26.62 6.60 0.50
C GLN A 338 25.40 5.68 0.60
N LEU A 339 25.00 5.35 1.82
CA LEU A 339 23.79 4.57 2.08
C LEU A 339 22.57 5.37 1.59
N GLU A 340 21.68 4.72 0.83
CA GLU A 340 20.42 5.29 0.32
C GLU A 340 19.26 4.86 1.20
N GLN A 341 19.18 3.55 1.48
CA GLN A 341 18.18 2.98 2.37
C GLN A 341 18.70 1.70 3.01
N ILE A 342 18.18 1.41 4.21
CA ILE A 342 18.45 0.20 4.97
C ILE A 342 17.15 -0.25 5.63
N GLY A 343 16.92 -1.56 5.63
CA GLY A 343 15.74 -2.15 6.27
C GLY A 343 15.81 -3.65 6.20
N SER A 344 14.74 -4.33 6.60
CA SER A 344 14.67 -5.78 6.52
C SER A 344 13.58 -6.26 5.58
N TYR A 345 13.84 -7.40 4.94
CA TYR A 345 12.85 -8.19 4.26
C TYR A 345 12.51 -9.41 5.10
N ASN A 346 11.24 -9.69 5.31
CA ASN A 346 10.84 -10.98 5.85
C ASN A 346 11.10 -12.10 4.84
N LYS A 347 11.13 -13.32 5.37
CA LYS A 347 11.05 -14.63 4.72
C LYS A 347 10.26 -14.74 3.37
N ASN A 348 9.23 -13.92 3.12
CA ASN A 348 8.45 -13.92 1.87
C ASN A 348 9.06 -13.02 0.78
N GLY A 349 10.11 -12.25 1.08
CA GLY A 349 10.61 -11.18 0.21
C GLY A 349 9.85 -9.85 0.32
N LYS A 350 9.07 -9.64 1.39
CA LYS A 350 8.35 -8.39 1.67
C LYS A 350 9.05 -7.55 2.73
N GLU A 351 8.93 -6.23 2.64
CA GLU A 351 9.41 -5.26 3.62
C GLU A 351 8.81 -5.54 5.00
N ASP A 352 9.66 -5.52 6.04
CA ASP A 352 9.30 -5.93 7.40
C ASP A 352 10.22 -5.27 8.43
N GLY A 353 9.65 -4.79 9.54
CA GLY A 353 10.36 -4.02 10.54
C GLY A 353 10.68 -2.59 10.09
N GLN A 354 11.61 -1.93 10.78
CA GLN A 354 12.00 -0.56 10.50
C GLN A 354 12.79 -0.46 9.19
N TRP A 355 12.38 0.48 8.34
CA TRP A 355 13.11 0.96 7.17
C TRP A 355 13.54 2.40 7.39
N THR A 356 14.77 2.71 6.99
CA THR A 356 15.41 4.01 7.16
C THR A 356 16.01 4.46 5.83
N TRP A 357 15.72 5.69 5.41
CA TRP A 357 16.24 6.31 4.18
C TRP A 357 17.13 7.49 4.49
N TYR A 358 18.07 7.75 3.58
CA TYR A 358 19.05 8.83 3.68
C TYR A 358 19.12 9.62 2.38
N TYR A 359 19.29 10.92 2.52
CA TYR A 359 19.65 11.79 1.41
C TYR A 359 21.00 11.38 0.80
N ALA A 360 21.26 11.76 -0.45
CA ALA A 360 22.56 11.60 -1.11
C ALA A 360 23.68 12.52 -0.55
N THR A 361 23.47 13.08 0.64
CA THR A 361 24.46 13.71 1.52
C THR A 361 24.88 12.80 2.67
N GLY A 362 24.06 11.79 3.02
CA GLY A 362 24.19 10.91 4.18
C GLY A 362 23.28 11.26 5.35
N ASP A 363 22.56 12.39 5.29
CA ASP A 363 21.64 12.83 6.33
C ASP A 363 20.35 12.00 6.32
N LEU A 364 19.74 11.81 7.50
CA LEU A 364 18.50 11.06 7.66
C LEU A 364 17.36 11.76 6.91
N LEU A 365 16.66 11.03 6.05
CA LEU A 365 15.51 11.52 5.29
C LEU A 365 14.19 11.03 5.92
N ARG A 366 14.10 9.75 6.27
CA ARG A 366 12.83 9.15 6.71
C ARG A 366 13.06 7.84 7.46
N GLU A 367 12.16 7.52 8.38
CA GLU A 367 12.03 6.19 8.98
C GLU A 367 10.56 5.77 8.95
N GLU A 368 10.28 4.53 8.52
CA GLU A 368 8.92 3.97 8.46
C GLU A 368 8.96 2.52 8.97
N SER A 369 7.94 2.15 9.75
CA SER A 369 7.74 0.77 10.21
C SER A 369 6.92 0.00 9.18
N TYR A 370 7.37 -1.19 8.78
CA TYR A 370 6.64 -2.08 7.87
C TYR A 370 6.20 -3.37 8.55
N PHE A 371 5.03 -3.84 8.15
CA PHE A 371 4.60 -5.21 8.39
C PHE A 371 4.08 -5.83 7.08
N ASN A 372 4.73 -6.90 6.62
CA ASN A 372 4.30 -7.63 5.43
C ASN A 372 4.09 -6.75 4.17
N GLY A 373 4.95 -5.76 3.98
CA GLY A 373 4.98 -4.85 2.81
C GLY A 373 4.01 -3.66 2.86
N MET A 374 3.29 -3.45 3.96
CA MET A 374 2.50 -2.24 4.24
C MET A 374 3.19 -1.42 5.34
N ILE A 375 3.03 -0.10 5.34
CA ILE A 375 3.44 0.75 6.45
C ILE A 375 2.49 0.49 7.63
N ASP A 376 3.04 0.05 8.76
CA ASP A 376 2.32 -0.34 9.96
C ASP A 376 3.20 -0.07 11.19
N GLY A 377 2.74 0.85 12.04
CA GLY A 377 3.52 1.45 13.12
C GLY A 377 4.04 2.85 12.79
N HIS A 378 5.13 3.24 13.45
CA HIS A 378 5.61 4.62 13.46
C HIS A 378 6.27 5.03 12.15
N SER A 379 6.04 6.28 11.75
CA SER A 379 6.63 6.96 10.60
C SER A 379 7.10 8.36 10.98
N VAL A 380 8.29 8.73 10.52
CA VAL A 380 8.86 10.07 10.67
C VAL A 380 9.63 10.47 9.40
N GLU A 381 9.43 11.70 8.93
CA GLU A 381 10.13 12.31 7.81
C GLU A 381 10.90 13.54 8.29
N TYR A 382 12.11 13.74 7.78
CA TYR A 382 13.02 14.82 8.15
C TYR A 382 13.39 15.67 6.93
N ASP A 383 13.70 16.93 7.17
CA ASP A 383 14.30 17.81 6.18
C ASP A 383 15.83 17.63 6.10
N LYS A 384 16.45 18.29 5.12
CA LYS A 384 17.91 18.28 4.92
C LYS A 384 18.75 18.89 6.06
N ASN A 385 18.12 19.52 7.06
CA ASN A 385 18.77 20.06 8.25
C ASN A 385 18.56 19.15 9.48
N GLY A 386 17.75 18.08 9.34
CA GLY A 386 17.38 17.17 10.42
C GLY A 386 16.14 17.60 11.23
N GLU A 387 15.37 18.58 10.76
CA GLU A 387 14.11 18.98 11.40
C GLU A 387 12.97 18.05 10.92
N VAL A 388 12.14 17.57 11.84
CA VAL A 388 10.98 16.70 11.51
C VAL A 388 10.00 17.46 10.62
N ILE A 389 9.72 16.96 9.42
CA ILE A 389 8.68 17.46 8.50
C ILE A 389 7.32 16.88 8.88
N SER A 390 7.26 15.58 9.16
CA SER A 390 6.03 14.93 9.65
C SER A 390 6.34 13.71 10.51
N GLU A 391 5.49 13.45 11.50
CA GLU A 391 5.57 12.26 12.35
C GLU A 391 4.17 11.79 12.76
N GLY A 392 4.02 10.48 12.93
CA GLY A 392 2.78 9.85 13.38
C GLY A 392 2.76 8.36 13.07
N ASP A 393 1.65 7.70 13.38
CA ASP A 393 1.51 6.25 13.17
C ASP A 393 0.62 5.93 11.96
N TYR A 394 0.93 4.82 11.31
CA TYR A 394 0.11 4.17 10.30
C TYR A 394 -0.43 2.84 10.82
N ILE A 395 -1.63 2.45 10.37
CA ILE A 395 -2.12 1.08 10.44
C ILE A 395 -2.56 0.69 9.03
N GLU A 396 -1.92 -0.33 8.45
CA GLU A 396 -2.18 -0.78 7.07
C GLU A 396 -2.22 0.37 6.04
N ASP A 397 -1.13 1.16 5.95
CA ASP A 397 -0.96 2.35 5.08
C ASP A 397 -1.89 3.54 5.36
N LEU A 398 -2.83 3.44 6.32
CA LEU A 398 -3.73 4.53 6.71
C LEU A 398 -3.22 5.28 7.95
N ARG A 399 -3.15 6.62 7.88
CA ARG A 399 -2.80 7.46 9.03
C ARG A 399 -3.75 7.20 10.20
N GLN A 400 -3.18 7.05 11.39
CA GLN A 400 -3.91 6.73 12.61
C GLN A 400 -3.31 7.47 13.81
N GLY A 401 -4.16 7.86 14.76
CA GLY A 401 -3.73 8.49 16.00
C GLY A 401 -3.22 9.92 15.78
N THR A 402 -2.40 10.40 16.71
CA THR A 402 -1.83 11.76 16.64
C THR A 402 -0.80 11.85 15.53
N TRP A 403 -0.92 12.90 14.73
CA TRP A 403 0.05 13.28 13.71
C TRP A 403 0.51 14.71 13.93
N VAL A 404 1.78 14.96 13.62
CA VAL A 404 2.42 16.26 13.66
C VAL A 404 3.03 16.56 12.29
N PHE A 405 2.96 17.83 11.88
CA PHE A 405 3.51 18.33 10.63
C PHE A 405 4.24 19.65 10.88
N ASN A 406 5.42 19.83 10.32
CA ASN A 406 6.12 21.11 10.28
C ASN A 406 6.39 21.45 8.80
N TYR A 407 5.63 22.40 8.26
CA TYR A 407 5.73 22.81 6.86
C TYR A 407 5.99 24.31 6.77
N GLY A 408 7.23 24.67 6.42
CA GLY A 408 7.63 26.06 6.16
C GLY A 408 7.63 26.95 7.41
N ASP A 409 6.57 27.74 7.57
CA ASP A 409 6.40 28.72 8.65
C ASP A 409 5.37 28.32 9.73
N HIS A 410 4.89 27.07 9.66
CA HIS A 410 3.86 26.54 10.54
C HIS A 410 4.15 25.12 11.05
N LYS A 411 3.81 24.89 12.32
CA LYS A 411 3.62 23.55 12.92
C LYS A 411 2.13 23.24 13.02
N SER A 412 1.69 22.02 12.72
CA SER A 412 0.31 21.55 12.93
C SER A 412 0.31 20.20 13.65
N GLU A 413 -0.69 19.96 14.50
CA GLU A 413 -0.96 18.65 15.09
C GLU A 413 -2.45 18.35 15.16
N GLY A 414 -2.81 17.07 15.16
CA GLY A 414 -4.18 16.61 15.40
C GLY A 414 -4.31 15.10 15.21
N GLU A 415 -5.53 14.58 15.32
CA GLU A 415 -5.78 13.14 15.17
C GLU A 415 -6.24 12.76 13.75
N TYR A 416 -5.75 11.61 13.30
CA TYR A 416 -6.29 10.86 12.17
C TYR A 416 -6.99 9.60 12.65
N PHE A 417 -8.06 9.23 11.95
CA PHE A 417 -8.71 7.94 12.10
C PHE A 417 -8.96 7.36 10.71
N SER A 418 -8.39 6.19 10.42
CA SER A 418 -8.47 5.54 9.10
C SER A 418 -8.12 6.48 7.92
N GLY A 419 -7.07 7.28 8.06
CA GLY A 419 -6.59 8.20 7.02
C GLY A 419 -7.31 9.55 6.93
N MET A 420 -8.39 9.79 7.67
CA MET A 420 -9.15 11.05 7.65
C MET A 420 -8.95 11.84 8.95
N ARG A 421 -8.91 13.18 8.87
CA ARG A 421 -8.79 14.02 10.08
C ARG A 421 -10.03 13.88 10.96
N ASN A 422 -9.80 13.67 12.24
CA ASN A 422 -10.84 13.49 13.24
C ASN A 422 -10.45 14.22 14.53
N GLY A 423 -11.43 14.59 15.35
CA GLY A 423 -11.18 15.24 16.63
C GLY A 423 -10.48 16.59 16.48
N LYS A 424 -9.69 16.97 17.48
CA LYS A 424 -9.16 18.33 17.61
C LYS A 424 -7.84 18.51 16.86
N TRP A 425 -7.74 19.62 16.14
CA TRP A 425 -6.58 20.04 15.36
C TRP A 425 -6.10 21.42 15.79
N ARG A 426 -4.79 21.64 15.73
CA ARG A 426 -4.13 22.90 16.03
C ARG A 426 -3.02 23.20 15.04
N THR A 427 -2.77 24.49 14.83
CA THR A 427 -1.63 24.98 14.06
C THR A 427 -1.02 26.17 14.78
N TRP A 428 0.29 26.28 14.77
CA TRP A 428 1.08 27.37 15.35
C TRP A 428 1.95 28.03 14.28
N TYR A 429 2.20 29.31 14.46
CA TYR A 429 3.26 30.05 13.78
C TYR A 429 4.64 29.68 14.34
N ASN A 430 5.71 29.93 13.56
CA ASN A 430 7.10 29.78 14.02
C ASN A 430 7.47 30.57 15.29
N ASN A 431 6.69 31.59 15.69
CA ASN A 431 6.91 32.33 16.94
C ASN A 431 6.27 31.65 18.17
N GLY A 432 5.63 30.49 18.01
CA GLY A 432 4.99 29.72 19.06
C GLY A 432 3.55 30.14 19.38
N ASN A 433 3.05 31.22 18.80
CA ASN A 433 1.63 31.57 18.92
C ASN A 433 0.78 30.64 18.05
N LEU A 434 -0.38 30.26 18.59
CA LEU A 434 -1.40 29.52 17.85
C LEU A 434 -1.82 30.36 16.62
N SER A 435 -2.01 29.72 15.47
CA SER A 435 -2.57 30.30 14.25
C SER A 435 -3.98 29.77 13.95
N PHE A 436 -4.27 28.55 14.40
CA PHE A 436 -5.56 27.88 14.23
C PHE A 436 -5.81 26.85 15.34
N GLU A 437 -7.08 26.71 15.77
CA GLU A 437 -7.61 25.57 16.52
C GLU A 437 -9.04 25.27 16.02
N GLY A 438 -9.37 23.99 15.82
CA GLY A 438 -10.70 23.54 15.40
C GLY A 438 -10.90 22.03 15.57
N GLU A 439 -12.12 21.53 15.35
CA GLU A 439 -12.44 20.10 15.41
C GLU A 439 -12.88 19.58 14.03
N PHE A 440 -12.61 18.30 13.73
CA PHE A 440 -12.93 17.67 12.45
C PHE A 440 -13.68 16.35 12.66
N ILE A 441 -14.59 16.03 11.74
CA ILE A 441 -15.24 14.73 11.62
C ILE A 441 -15.07 14.27 10.16
N GLU A 442 -14.23 13.25 9.95
CA GLU A 442 -13.95 12.68 8.62
C GLU A 442 -13.54 13.77 7.60
N ASP A 443 -12.55 14.58 7.96
CA ASP A 443 -12.07 15.79 7.27
C ASP A 443 -13.03 17.00 7.20
N ASN A 444 -14.30 16.87 7.60
CA ASN A 444 -15.24 17.99 7.63
C ASN A 444 -15.03 18.86 8.87
N PRO A 445 -14.89 20.20 8.73
CA PRO A 445 -14.91 21.14 9.86
C PRO A 445 -16.16 20.95 10.73
N ASN A 446 -15.99 20.81 12.04
CA ASN A 446 -17.10 20.69 12.98
C ASN A 446 -16.79 21.44 14.30
N GLY A 447 -17.83 21.85 15.03
CA GLY A 447 -17.63 22.55 16.31
C GLY A 447 -16.96 23.93 16.15
N ARG A 448 -16.41 24.46 17.24
CA ARG A 448 -15.81 25.81 17.24
C ARG A 448 -14.47 25.80 16.51
N HIS A 449 -14.28 26.79 15.64
CA HIS A 449 -13.00 27.08 14.98
C HIS A 449 -12.55 28.48 15.37
N THR A 450 -11.25 28.63 15.59
CA THR A 450 -10.63 29.90 15.95
C THR A 450 -9.30 30.03 15.22
N TRP A 451 -9.18 31.08 14.41
CA TRP A 451 -7.93 31.52 13.82
C TRP A 451 -7.41 32.72 14.58
N PHE A 452 -6.10 32.86 14.58
CA PHE A 452 -5.39 33.89 15.33
C PHE A 452 -4.50 34.70 14.39
N TRP A 453 -4.10 35.88 14.84
CA TRP A 453 -3.01 36.65 14.26
C TRP A 453 -1.68 36.17 14.85
N ASP A 454 -0.56 36.47 14.19
CA ASP A 454 0.78 36.10 14.67
C ASP A 454 1.16 36.72 16.02
N ASN A 455 0.47 37.79 16.45
CA ASN A 455 0.58 38.37 17.79
C ASN A 455 -0.24 37.64 18.88
N GLY A 456 -0.98 36.59 18.54
CA GLY A 456 -1.80 35.80 19.45
C GLY A 456 -3.23 36.32 19.69
N ASN A 457 -3.61 37.48 19.15
CA ASN A 457 -5.00 37.93 19.18
C ASN A 457 -5.86 37.03 18.28
N VAL A 458 -7.14 36.85 18.62
CA VAL A 458 -8.10 36.21 17.70
C VAL A 458 -8.17 37.03 16.42
N LYS A 459 -8.27 36.33 15.28
CA LYS A 459 -8.40 36.88 13.93
C LYS A 459 -9.80 36.63 13.37
N THR A 460 -10.26 35.40 13.51
CA THR A 460 -11.62 34.98 13.16
C THR A 460 -12.02 33.87 14.11
N GLU A 461 -13.27 33.86 14.57
CA GLU A 461 -13.84 32.68 15.23
C GLU A 461 -15.29 32.45 14.79
N GLY A 462 -15.75 31.22 14.99
CA GLY A 462 -17.15 30.84 14.78
C GLY A 462 -17.31 29.34 14.96
N LYS A 463 -18.47 28.81 14.57
CA LYS A 463 -18.78 27.39 14.65
C LYS A 463 -19.06 26.81 13.25
N TYR A 464 -18.68 25.55 13.05
CA TYR A 464 -19.14 24.73 11.95
C TYR A 464 -20.08 23.62 12.42
N ILE A 465 -20.95 23.18 11.52
CA ILE A 465 -21.60 21.87 11.55
C ILE A 465 -21.30 21.19 10.22
N MET A 466 -20.51 20.12 10.23
CA MET A 466 -20.16 19.31 9.05
C MET A 466 -19.76 20.12 7.80
N GLY A 467 -18.86 21.09 7.97
CA GLY A 467 -18.34 21.97 6.91
C GLY A 467 -19.13 23.27 6.70
N LEU A 468 -20.37 23.35 7.16
CA LEU A 468 -21.21 24.55 7.03
C LEU A 468 -21.01 25.50 8.22
N LYS A 469 -20.79 26.80 7.95
CA LYS A 469 -20.71 27.82 8.99
C LYS A 469 -22.06 27.97 9.69
N ASP A 470 -22.05 27.99 11.02
CA ASP A 470 -23.24 28.07 11.86
C ASP A 470 -23.05 29.09 12.99
N GLY A 471 -24.12 29.83 13.29
CA GLY A 471 -24.16 30.82 14.36
C GLY A 471 -23.32 32.07 14.07
N GLU A 472 -22.89 32.74 15.14
CA GLU A 472 -22.14 33.98 15.05
C GLU A 472 -20.66 33.73 14.71
N TRP A 473 -20.18 34.46 13.70
CA TRP A 473 -18.80 34.45 13.22
C TRP A 473 -18.20 35.84 13.33
N ILE A 474 -17.20 36.00 14.20
CA ILE A 474 -16.61 37.31 14.49
C ILE A 474 -15.22 37.38 13.87
N LYS A 475 -14.96 38.42 13.09
CA LYS A 475 -13.62 38.79 12.62
C LYS A 475 -13.09 39.95 13.45
N TYR A 476 -11.80 39.95 13.70
CA TYR A 476 -11.12 40.92 14.56
C TYR A 476 -9.93 41.57 13.83
N ASN A 477 -9.71 42.84 14.11
CA ASN A 477 -8.51 43.56 13.70
C ASN A 477 -7.26 43.00 14.39
N TYR A 478 -6.09 43.38 13.89
CA TYR A 478 -4.81 42.94 14.45
C TYR A 478 -4.64 43.30 15.94
N ASP A 479 -5.23 44.40 16.40
CA ASP A 479 -5.23 44.85 17.80
C ASP A 479 -6.23 44.10 18.70
N GLY A 480 -7.00 43.16 18.16
CA GLY A 480 -8.02 42.40 18.88
C GLY A 480 -9.38 43.11 18.99
N THR A 481 -9.56 44.29 18.38
CA THR A 481 -10.88 44.93 18.31
C THR A 481 -11.80 44.17 17.33
N PRO A 482 -13.09 43.95 17.64
CA PRO A 482 -14.04 43.39 16.67
C PRO A 482 -14.12 44.25 15.41
N PHE A 483 -13.98 43.63 14.25
CA PHE A 483 -14.07 44.28 12.95
C PHE A 483 -15.46 44.12 12.33
N ILE A 484 -16.02 42.90 12.37
CA ILE A 484 -17.38 42.59 11.92
C ILE A 484 -17.86 41.28 12.56
N SER A 485 -19.12 41.22 12.94
CA SER A 485 -19.86 39.99 13.25
C SER A 485 -20.74 39.61 12.05
N ILE A 486 -20.71 38.34 11.66
CA ILE A 486 -21.53 37.77 10.58
C ILE A 486 -22.32 36.61 11.18
N PHE A 487 -23.65 36.67 11.15
CA PHE A 487 -24.47 35.53 11.55
C PHE A 487 -24.70 34.61 10.35
N TYR A 488 -24.22 33.37 10.46
CA TYR A 488 -24.49 32.31 9.49
C TYR A 488 -25.58 31.38 10.02
N GLU A 489 -26.40 30.86 9.12
CA GLU A 489 -27.30 29.75 9.39
C GLU A 489 -27.16 28.75 8.25
N ASN A 490 -26.65 27.55 8.58
CA ASN A 490 -26.39 26.46 7.65
C ASN A 490 -25.53 26.87 6.42
N GLY A 491 -24.50 27.69 6.65
CA GLY A 491 -23.59 28.21 5.63
C GLY A 491 -24.02 29.52 4.97
N THR A 492 -25.28 29.93 5.08
CA THR A 492 -25.80 31.17 4.48
C THR A 492 -25.64 32.37 5.41
N GLU A 493 -25.10 33.48 4.91
CA GLU A 493 -25.01 34.76 5.64
C GLU A 493 -26.41 35.38 5.82
N LYS A 494 -26.83 35.62 7.07
CA LYS A 494 -28.15 36.20 7.41
C LYS A 494 -28.06 37.63 7.94
N LYS A 495 -26.98 37.97 8.63
CA LYS A 495 -26.80 39.29 9.27
C LYS A 495 -25.35 39.73 9.26
N TYR A 496 -25.13 41.04 9.13
CA TYR A 496 -23.87 41.72 9.44
C TYR A 496 -24.11 42.66 10.62
N ASP A 497 -23.33 42.53 11.70
CA ASP A 497 -23.46 43.32 12.94
C ASP A 497 -24.91 43.42 13.48
N GLY A 498 -25.67 42.32 13.32
CA GLY A 498 -27.08 42.20 13.70
C GLY A 498 -28.09 42.73 12.69
N ILE A 499 -27.66 43.45 11.64
CA ILE A 499 -28.51 43.96 10.55
C ILE A 499 -28.79 42.82 9.56
N LYS A 500 -30.07 42.54 9.25
CA LYS A 500 -30.45 41.48 8.29
C LYS A 500 -29.90 41.80 6.90
N VAL A 501 -29.33 40.80 6.24
CA VAL A 501 -29.07 40.83 4.79
C VAL A 501 -30.42 40.79 4.09
N ILE A 502 -30.70 41.80 3.28
CA ILE A 502 -31.87 41.85 2.40
C ILE A 502 -31.45 41.17 1.09
N THR A 503 -32.10 40.06 0.73
CA THR A 503 -31.90 39.40 -0.57
C THR A 503 -32.80 40.06 -1.63
N PRO A 504 -32.53 39.88 -2.93
CA PRO A 504 -33.46 40.35 -3.97
C PRO A 504 -34.88 39.79 -3.85
N ASP A 505 -35.01 38.59 -3.26
CA ASP A 505 -36.31 37.95 -3.01
C ASP A 505 -37.09 38.60 -1.85
N ASP A 506 -36.41 39.33 -0.93
CA ASP A 506 -37.08 40.12 0.12
C ASP A 506 -37.75 41.40 -0.45
N GLU A 507 -37.49 41.79 -1.71
CA GLU A 507 -38.10 42.97 -2.36
C GLU A 507 -39.45 42.66 -3.06
N GLU A 508 -39.87 41.40 -3.21
CA GLU A 508 -41.20 41.07 -3.80
C GLU A 508 -42.35 41.15 -2.77
N ASP A 509 -42.07 41.22 -1.47
CA ASP A 509 -43.04 41.25 -0.36
C ASP A 509 -43.13 42.62 0.38
N LEU A 510 -42.61 43.71 -0.22
CA LEU A 510 -42.61 45.09 0.31
C LEU A 510 -43.43 46.09 -0.53
#